data_AF-A0A356R4A9-F1
#
_entry.id   AF-A0A356R4A9-F1
#
_cell.length_a   1.000
_cell.length_b   1.000
_cell.length_c   1.000
_cell.angle_alpha   90.00
_cell.angle_beta   90.00
_cell.angle_gamma   90.00
#
_symmetry.space_group_name_H-M   'P 1'
#
loop_
_entity.id
_entity.type
_entity.pdbx_description
1 polymer ?
#
loop_
_entity_poly.entity_id
_entity_poly.type
_entity_poly.pdbx_seq_one_letter_code
_entity_poly.pdbx_strand_id
1 'polypeptide(L)'
;MVLNRWGKRGGISLVDQAIHGGTNFLINIILARWLSPNEYGAFAVAYTIFLLIGAIHTSVMIEPMMVYGAKKYIETFRGYIGSLLLGHGVFSVLVTIILIVSSLTFLAFDSKELADAFLGLAIASPFILLQWMIRRSFYVVSQSTWALAGSFMYFTLNAL
;
A
#
# COMPACT_ATOMS: atom_id res chain seq x y z
N MET A 1 2.61 -8.07 34.53
CA MET A 1 3.11 -8.70 33.27
C MET A 1 2.38 -8.23 32.01
N VAL A 2 1.09 -7.88 32.07
CA VAL A 2 0.32 -7.40 30.91
C VAL A 2 0.82 -6.04 30.39
N LEU A 3 1.05 -5.04 31.26
CA LEU A 3 1.56 -3.71 30.87
C LEU A 3 2.82 -3.74 29.98
N ASN A 4 3.79 -4.61 30.29
CA ASN A 4 5.06 -4.69 29.55
C ASN A 4 4.88 -5.32 28.15
N ARG A 5 3.87 -6.18 27.96
CA ARG A 5 3.54 -6.75 26.64
C ARG A 5 2.80 -5.74 25.74
N TRP A 6 1.91 -4.93 26.31
CA TRP A 6 1.21 -3.86 25.57
C TRP A 6 2.16 -2.71 25.22
N GLY A 7 3.06 -2.33 26.13
CA GLY A 7 4.11 -1.33 25.87
C GLY A 7 5.04 -1.72 24.72
N LYS A 8 5.53 -2.97 24.70
CA LYS A 8 6.40 -3.46 23.61
C LYS A 8 5.68 -3.51 22.25
N ARG A 9 4.44 -4.00 22.21
CA ARG A 9 3.64 -4.08 20.96
C ARG A 9 3.26 -2.68 20.45
N GLY A 10 2.87 -1.78 21.34
CA GLY A 10 2.58 -0.39 21.02
C GLY A 10 3.81 0.35 20.49
N GLY A 11 4.97 0.17 21.13
CA GLY A 11 6.24 0.75 20.68
C GLY A 11 6.64 0.28 19.28
N ILE A 12 6.51 -1.01 18.97
CA ILE A 12 6.78 -1.55 17.64
C ILE A 12 5.83 -0.94 16.59
N SER A 13 4.54 -0.82 16.90
CA SER A 13 3.58 -0.20 15.98
C SER A 13 3.86 1.29 15.75
N LEU A 14 4.28 2.01 16.78
CA LEU A 14 4.70 3.42 16.67
C LEU A 14 5.93 3.57 15.77
N VAL A 15 6.93 2.70 15.92
CA VAL A 15 8.12 2.71 15.06
C VAL A 15 7.76 2.36 13.62
N ASP A 16 6.93 1.35 13.39
CA ASP A 16 6.44 0.99 12.03
C ASP A 16 5.72 2.18 11.36
N GLN A 17 4.83 2.86 12.10
CA GLN A 17 4.14 4.04 11.60
C GLN A 17 5.09 5.22 11.36
N ALA A 18 6.07 5.44 12.24
CA ALA A 18 7.06 6.50 12.09
C ALA A 18 7.97 6.27 10.87
N ILE A 19 8.40 5.02 10.63
CA ILE A 19 9.17 4.66 9.43
C ILE A 19 8.31 4.85 8.18
N HIS A 20 7.09 4.33 8.17
CA HIS A 20 6.22 4.44 7.00
C HIS A 20 5.85 5.89 6.67
N GLY A 21 5.50 6.69 7.68
CA GLY A 21 5.21 8.11 7.53
C GLY A 21 6.45 8.93 7.16
N GLY A 22 7.58 8.66 7.83
CA GLY A 22 8.86 9.32 7.59
C GLY A 22 9.39 9.08 6.18
N THR A 23 9.33 7.84 5.69
CA THR A 23 9.73 7.50 4.31
C THR A 23 8.86 8.23 3.30
N ASN A 24 7.53 8.23 3.47
CA ASN A 24 6.64 8.97 2.57
C ASN A 24 6.93 10.48 2.60
N PHE A 25 7.17 11.05 3.78
CA PHE A 25 7.50 12.47 3.92
C PHE A 25 8.83 12.83 3.23
N LEU A 26 9.87 12.04 3.44
CA LEU A 26 11.18 12.26 2.82
C LEU A 26 11.12 12.11 1.29
N ILE A 27 10.41 11.10 0.78
CA ILE A 27 10.20 10.93 -0.66
C ILE A 27 9.51 12.16 -1.25
N ASN A 28 8.46 12.67 -0.61
CA ASN A 28 7.79 13.89 -1.07
C ASN A 28 8.72 15.11 -1.09
N ILE A 29 9.58 15.29 -0.08
CA ILE A 29 10.58 16.37 -0.07
C ILE A 29 11.59 16.23 -1.21
N ILE A 30 12.11 15.01 -1.42
CA ILE A 30 13.10 14.75 -2.48
C ILE A 30 12.48 15.04 -3.85
N LEU A 31 11.27 14.55 -4.09
CA LEU A 31 10.53 14.82 -5.34
C LEU A 31 10.26 16.32 -5.52
N ALA A 32 9.84 17.03 -4.46
CA ALA A 32 9.63 18.47 -4.52
C ALA A 32 10.90 19.28 -4.83
N ARG A 33 12.08 18.72 -4.54
CA ARG A 33 13.38 19.36 -4.84
C ARG A 33 13.93 19.03 -6.22
N TRP A 34 13.60 17.85 -6.76
CA TRP A 34 14.20 17.34 -8.00
C TRP A 34 13.29 17.51 -9.21
N LEU A 35 11.97 17.55 -9.01
CA LEU A 35 10.99 17.78 -10.06
C LEU A 35 10.75 19.27 -10.28
N SER A 36 10.42 19.64 -11.51
CA SER A 36 9.86 20.94 -11.80
C SER A 36 8.48 21.13 -11.13
N PRO A 37 8.01 22.36 -10.93
CA PRO A 37 6.69 22.61 -10.35
C PRO A 37 5.53 21.91 -11.07
N ASN A 38 5.60 21.80 -12.41
CA ASN A 38 4.58 21.14 -13.22
C ASN A 38 4.58 19.62 -12.99
N GLU A 39 5.75 18.99 -12.99
CA GLU A 39 5.91 17.55 -12.74
C GLU A 39 5.49 17.19 -11.30
N TYR A 40 5.89 18.00 -10.32
CA TYR A 40 5.48 17.80 -8.93
C TYR A 40 3.97 17.99 -8.74
N GLY A 41 3.38 18.97 -9.44
CA GLY A 41 1.92 19.18 -9.44
C GLY A 41 1.17 17.97 -9.99
N ALA A 42 1.61 17.43 -11.13
CA ALA A 42 1.03 16.22 -11.72
C ALA A 42 1.18 15.00 -10.80
N PHE A 43 2.36 14.83 -10.19
CA PHE A 43 2.59 13.80 -9.18
C PHE A 43 1.65 13.96 -7.98
N ALA A 44 1.48 15.17 -7.44
CA ALA A 44 0.62 15.41 -6.28
C ALA A 44 -0.85 15.07 -6.56
N VAL A 45 -1.33 15.37 -7.78
CA VAL A 45 -2.68 14.97 -8.23
C VAL A 45 -2.80 13.45 -8.28
N ALA A 46 -1.88 12.78 -8.98
CA ALA A 46 -1.88 11.33 -9.09
C ALA A 46 -1.77 10.65 -7.71
N TYR A 47 -0.90 11.15 -6.83
CA TYR A 47 -0.73 10.65 -5.47
C TYR A 47 -1.98 10.83 -4.61
N THR A 48 -2.71 11.94 -4.75
CA THR A 48 -3.99 12.15 -4.06
C THR A 48 -5.04 11.13 -4.52
N ILE A 49 -5.13 10.88 -5.82
CA ILE A 49 -6.00 9.83 -6.38
C ILE A 49 -5.60 8.45 -5.86
N PHE A 50 -4.29 8.17 -5.77
CA PHE A 50 -3.79 6.93 -5.18
C PHE A 50 -4.22 6.76 -3.71
N LEU A 51 -4.11 7.81 -2.89
CA LEU A 51 -4.55 7.77 -1.51
C LEU A 51 -6.05 7.47 -1.40
N LEU A 52 -6.87 8.06 -2.27
CA LEU A 52 -8.31 7.77 -2.34
C LEU A 52 -8.57 6.30 -2.68
N ILE A 53 -7.91 5.77 -3.71
CA ILE A 53 -8.00 4.34 -4.08
C ILE A 53 -7.56 3.46 -2.91
N GLY A 54 -6.46 3.82 -2.25
CA GLY A 54 -5.93 3.12 -1.08
C GLY A 54 -6.88 3.13 0.11
N ALA A 55 -7.62 4.22 0.33
CA ALA A 55 -8.65 4.29 1.36
C ALA A 55 -9.80 3.32 1.08
N ILE A 56 -10.27 3.24 -0.17
CA ILE A 56 -11.30 2.27 -0.60
C ILE A 56 -10.79 0.84 -0.45
N HIS A 57 -9.56 0.56 -0.90
CA HIS A 57 -8.94 -0.75 -0.75
C HIS A 57 -8.83 -1.16 0.73
N THR A 58 -8.44 -0.22 1.59
CA THR A 58 -8.31 -0.43 3.03
C THR A 58 -9.66 -0.75 3.67
N SER A 59 -10.70 0.04 3.40
CA SER A 59 -12.01 -0.17 4.02
C SER A 59 -12.72 -1.44 3.54
N VAL A 60 -12.56 -1.79 2.27
CA VAL A 60 -13.23 -2.97 1.69
C VAL A 60 -12.49 -4.28 2.01
N MET A 61 -11.15 -4.26 2.11
CA MET A 61 -10.35 -5.48 2.26
C MET A 61 -9.62 -5.57 3.60
N ILE A 62 -8.91 -4.52 3.99
CA ILE A 62 -8.00 -4.57 5.15
C ILE A 62 -8.79 -4.50 6.46
N GLU A 63 -9.75 -3.59 6.60
CA GLU A 63 -10.53 -3.46 7.84
C GLU A 63 -11.32 -4.74 8.18
N PRO A 64 -12.06 -5.37 7.24
CA PRO A 64 -12.72 -6.64 7.51
C PRO A 64 -11.73 -7.76 7.86
N MET A 65 -10.57 -7.80 7.21
CA MET A 65 -9.51 -8.76 7.53
C MET A 65 -9.03 -8.60 8.97
N MET A 66 -8.84 -7.36 9.44
CA MET A 66 -8.42 -7.07 10.81
C MET A 66 -9.48 -7.43 11.86
N VAL A 67 -10.77 -7.25 11.54
CA VAL A 67 -11.88 -7.52 12.47
C VAL A 67 -12.23 -9.01 12.53
N TYR A 68 -12.41 -9.67 11.37
CA TYR A 68 -12.91 -11.04 11.30
C TYR A 68 -11.79 -12.09 11.30
N GLY A 69 -10.59 -11.73 10.85
CA GLY A 69 -9.48 -12.68 10.68
C GLY A 69 -8.99 -13.30 11.99
N ALA A 70 -9.02 -12.55 13.10
CA ALA A 70 -8.55 -13.04 14.40
C ALA A 70 -9.54 -13.93 15.16
N LYS A 71 -10.84 -13.92 14.80
CA LYS A 71 -11.90 -14.53 15.62
C LYS A 71 -12.71 -15.63 14.92
N LYS A 72 -12.93 -15.52 13.59
CA LYS A 72 -13.85 -16.40 12.84
C LYS A 72 -13.17 -17.43 11.95
N TYR A 73 -11.92 -17.20 11.55
CA TYR A 73 -11.26 -17.97 10.48
C TYR A 73 -9.95 -18.64 10.89
N ILE A 74 -9.66 -18.87 12.18
CA ILE A 74 -8.31 -19.35 12.59
C ILE A 74 -7.91 -20.68 11.90
N GLU A 75 -8.87 -21.56 11.61
CA GLU A 75 -8.65 -22.82 10.90
C GLU A 75 -8.74 -22.71 9.36
N THR A 76 -9.38 -21.65 8.84
CA THR A 76 -9.63 -21.42 7.41
C THR A 76 -8.92 -20.16 6.87
N PHE A 77 -8.02 -19.56 7.65
CA PHE A 77 -7.41 -18.26 7.38
C PHE A 77 -6.65 -18.25 6.05
N ARG A 78 -6.01 -19.38 5.71
CA ARG A 78 -5.34 -19.57 4.41
C ARG A 78 -6.31 -19.43 3.23
N GLY A 79 -7.51 -20.03 3.33
CA GLY A 79 -8.55 -19.91 2.30
C GLY A 79 -9.11 -18.48 2.22
N TYR A 80 -9.29 -17.83 3.36
CA TYR A 80 -9.73 -16.43 3.42
C TYR A 80 -8.73 -15.47 2.76
N ILE A 81 -7.42 -15.63 3.03
CA ILE A 81 -6.37 -14.86 2.36
C ILE A 81 -6.36 -15.13 0.84
N GLY A 82 -6.60 -16.38 0.41
CA GLY A 82 -6.78 -16.69 -1.01
C GLY A 82 -7.91 -15.87 -1.66
N SER A 83 -9.08 -15.81 -1.02
CA SER A 83 -10.20 -14.98 -1.50
C SER A 83 -9.88 -13.48 -1.50
N LEU A 84 -9.15 -12.99 -0.48
CA LEU A 84 -8.69 -11.59 -0.45
C LEU A 84 -7.69 -11.29 -1.57
N LEU A 85 -6.77 -12.21 -1.88
CA LEU A 85 -5.82 -12.05 -2.99
C LEU A 85 -6.53 -12.02 -4.34
N LEU A 86 -7.55 -12.87 -4.54
CA LEU A 86 -8.39 -12.83 -5.74
C LEU A 86 -9.15 -11.49 -5.83
N GLY A 87 -9.77 -11.06 -4.73
CA GLY A 87 -10.45 -9.77 -4.66
C GLY A 87 -9.51 -8.59 -4.96
N HIS A 88 -8.30 -8.61 -4.39
CA HIS A 88 -7.25 -7.64 -4.68
C HIS A 88 -6.82 -7.66 -6.16
N GLY A 89 -6.72 -8.84 -6.77
CA GLY A 89 -6.42 -8.97 -8.20
C GLY A 89 -7.49 -8.29 -9.07
N VAL A 90 -8.77 -8.58 -8.80
CA VAL A 90 -9.89 -7.94 -9.52
C VAL A 90 -9.88 -6.42 -9.31
N PHE A 91 -9.75 -5.97 -8.07
CA PHE A 91 -9.68 -4.54 -7.74
C PHE A 91 -8.52 -3.85 -8.45
N SER A 92 -7.34 -4.48 -8.46
CA SER A 92 -6.14 -3.93 -9.09
C SER A 92 -6.30 -3.83 -10.60
N VAL A 93 -6.87 -4.83 -11.25
CA VAL A 93 -7.15 -4.77 -12.70
C VAL A 93 -8.10 -3.62 -13.02
N LEU A 94 -9.19 -3.46 -12.26
CA LEU A 94 -10.14 -2.37 -12.48
C LEU A 94 -9.48 -1.00 -12.28
N VAL A 95 -8.71 -0.83 -11.22
CA VAL A 95 -7.97 0.41 -10.94
C VAL A 95 -6.94 0.70 -12.03
N THR A 96 -6.13 -0.28 -12.43
CA THR A 96 -5.13 -0.11 -13.49
C THR A 96 -5.78 0.28 -14.82
N ILE A 97 -6.91 -0.33 -15.18
CA ILE A 97 -7.65 0.06 -16.40
C ILE A 97 -8.10 1.51 -16.31
N ILE A 98 -8.71 1.93 -15.19
CA ILE A 98 -9.17 3.31 -15.00
C ILE A 98 -7.98 4.29 -15.13
N LEU A 99 -6.85 3.99 -14.50
CA LEU A 99 -5.67 4.84 -14.52
C LEU A 99 -5.02 4.92 -15.91
N ILE A 100 -4.97 3.82 -16.66
CA ILE A 100 -4.49 3.82 -18.06
C ILE A 100 -5.41 4.65 -18.94
N VAL A 101 -6.73 4.50 -18.82
CA VAL A 101 -7.70 5.30 -19.58
C VAL A 101 -7.54 6.79 -19.25
N SER A 102 -7.37 7.15 -17.97
CA SER A 102 -7.09 8.52 -17.56
C SER A 102 -5.77 9.03 -18.16
N SER A 103 -4.71 8.22 -18.13
CA SER A 103 -3.41 8.56 -18.71
C SER A 103 -3.51 8.86 -20.21
N LEU A 104 -4.17 7.97 -20.97
CA LEU A 104 -4.41 8.15 -22.40
C LEU A 104 -5.27 9.40 -22.69
N THR A 105 -6.23 9.70 -21.80
CA THR A 105 -7.05 10.91 -21.90
C THR A 105 -6.21 12.16 -21.73
N PHE A 106 -5.35 12.23 -20.71
CA PHE A 106 -4.45 13.36 -20.51
C PHE A 106 -3.47 13.54 -21.68
N LEU A 107 -2.99 12.45 -22.27
CA LEU A 107 -2.14 12.51 -23.46
C LEU A 107 -2.89 13.11 -24.66
N ALA A 108 -4.18 12.79 -24.83
CA ALA A 108 -5.02 13.35 -25.89
C ALA A 108 -5.31 14.86 -25.72
N PHE A 109 -5.21 15.39 -24.49
CA PHE A 109 -5.35 16.81 -24.16
C PHE A 109 -4.00 17.54 -23.97
N ASP A 110 -2.91 16.98 -24.50
CA ASP A 110 -1.55 17.56 -24.43
C ASP A 110 -1.03 17.83 -23.01
N SER A 111 -1.55 17.08 -22.03
CA SER A 111 -1.16 17.16 -20.61
C SER A 111 -0.18 16.04 -20.27
N LYS A 112 1.04 16.10 -20.82
CA LYS A 112 2.01 15.00 -20.77
C LYS A 112 2.41 14.61 -19.35
N GLU A 113 2.63 15.58 -18.47
CA GLU A 113 3.07 15.32 -17.09
C GLU A 113 2.02 14.52 -16.30
N LEU A 114 0.73 14.83 -16.51
CA LEU A 114 -0.38 14.08 -15.91
C LEU A 114 -0.49 12.68 -16.53
N ALA A 115 -0.32 12.56 -17.85
CA ALA A 115 -0.33 11.27 -18.51
C ALA A 115 0.75 10.34 -17.95
N ASP A 116 1.98 10.84 -17.82
CA ASP A 116 3.12 10.10 -17.27
C ASP A 116 2.89 9.72 -15.80
N ALA A 117 2.38 10.65 -14.97
CA ALA A 117 2.09 10.40 -13.56
C ALA A 117 1.03 9.30 -13.37
N PHE A 118 -0.05 9.34 -14.15
CA PHE A 118 -1.11 8.34 -14.08
C PHE A 118 -0.67 6.98 -14.63
N LEU A 119 0.19 6.95 -15.65
CA LEU A 119 0.78 5.71 -16.16
C LEU A 119 1.69 5.06 -15.11
N GLY A 120 2.58 5.86 -14.50
CA GLY A 120 3.43 5.39 -13.41
C GLY A 120 2.58 4.85 -12.25
N LEU A 121 1.48 5.52 -11.92
CA LEU A 121 0.57 5.05 -10.90
C LEU A 121 -0.13 3.75 -11.28
N ALA A 122 -0.57 3.59 -12.53
CA ALA A 122 -1.24 2.38 -13.02
C ALA A 122 -0.35 1.13 -12.87
N ILE A 123 0.96 1.31 -13.05
CA ILE A 123 1.97 0.26 -12.88
C ILE A 123 2.25 0.03 -11.40
N ALA A 124 2.43 1.08 -10.60
CA ALA A 124 2.84 0.95 -9.20
C ALA A 124 1.70 0.52 -8.25
N SER A 125 0.46 0.96 -8.50
CA SER A 125 -0.64 0.80 -7.55
C SER A 125 -0.96 -0.65 -7.18
N PRO A 126 -0.98 -1.64 -8.09
CA PRO A 126 -1.25 -3.03 -7.72
C PRO A 126 -0.25 -3.55 -6.68
N PHE A 127 1.03 -3.26 -6.88
CA PHE A 127 2.09 -3.75 -6.01
C PHE A 127 2.10 -3.05 -4.64
N ILE A 128 1.91 -1.73 -4.62
CA ILE A 128 1.87 -0.98 -3.35
C ILE A 128 0.66 -1.42 -2.50
N LEU A 129 -0.52 -1.53 -3.11
CA LEU A 129 -1.73 -1.98 -2.40
C LEU A 129 -1.61 -3.43 -1.93
N LEU A 130 -0.99 -4.30 -2.72
CA LEU A 130 -0.69 -5.68 -2.30
C LEU A 130 0.24 -5.68 -1.09
N GLN A 131 1.31 -4.87 -1.12
CA GLN A 131 2.25 -4.72 -0.01
C GLN A 131 1.52 -4.25 1.26
N TRP A 132 0.61 -3.29 1.14
CA TRP A 132 -0.21 -2.82 2.27
C TRP A 132 -1.07 -3.94 2.86
N MET A 133 -1.72 -4.73 2.01
CA MET A 133 -2.56 -5.86 2.44
C MET A 133 -1.75 -6.96 3.14
N ILE A 134 -0.63 -7.38 2.53
CA ILE A 134 0.24 -8.43 3.08
C ILE A 134 0.85 -7.98 4.41
N ARG A 135 1.32 -6.72 4.49
CA ARG A 135 1.86 -6.18 5.75
C ARG A 135 0.83 -6.27 6.88
N ARG A 136 -0.43 -5.94 6.59
CA ARG A 136 -1.53 -5.97 7.57
C ARG A 136 -1.96 -7.39 7.94
N SER A 137 -1.89 -8.35 7.02
CA SER A 137 -2.26 -9.75 7.32
C SER A 137 -1.35 -10.39 8.37
N PHE A 138 -0.05 -10.05 8.40
CA PHE A 138 0.88 -10.52 9.43
C PHE A 138 0.51 -10.06 10.85
N TYR A 139 -0.10 -8.88 11.00
CA TYR A 139 -0.57 -8.39 12.29
C TYR A 139 -1.79 -9.16 12.82
N VAL A 140 -2.63 -9.72 11.93
CA VAL A 140 -3.84 -10.47 12.29
C VAL A 140 -3.51 -11.83 12.92
N VAL A 141 -2.49 -12.52 12.40
CA VAL A 141 -2.18 -13.90 12.81
C VAL A 141 -1.42 -13.96 14.15
N SER A 142 -1.05 -12.82 14.76
CA SER A 142 -0.27 -12.76 16.01
C SER A 142 1.02 -13.61 16.01
N GLN A 143 1.52 -14.01 14.83
CA GLN A 143 2.79 -14.68 14.64
C GLN A 143 3.87 -13.63 14.35
N SER A 144 4.27 -12.92 15.41
CA SER A 144 5.29 -11.85 15.40
C SER A 144 6.67 -12.30 14.88
N THR A 145 6.92 -13.61 14.72
CA THR A 145 8.21 -14.17 14.30
C THR A 145 8.36 -14.27 12.78
N TRP A 146 7.28 -14.42 12.01
CA TRP A 146 7.35 -14.49 10.54
C TRP A 146 7.34 -13.12 9.84
N ALA A 147 6.85 -12.07 10.52
CA ALA A 147 6.95 -10.69 10.05
C ALA A 147 8.42 -10.20 9.95
N LEU A 148 9.31 -10.74 10.80
CA LEU A 148 10.76 -10.50 10.72
C LEU A 148 11.41 -11.20 9.53
N ALA A 149 10.95 -12.41 9.16
CA ALA A 149 11.45 -13.12 7.99
C ALA A 149 11.03 -12.45 6.66
N GLY A 150 9.79 -11.95 6.58
CA GLY A 150 9.34 -11.15 5.44
C GLY A 150 10.09 -9.82 5.30
N SER A 151 10.49 -9.22 6.42
CA SER A 151 11.33 -8.01 6.42
C SER A 151 12.76 -8.29 5.94
N PHE A 152 13.29 -9.49 6.21
CA PHE A 152 14.62 -9.92 5.72
C PHE A 152 14.60 -10.18 4.20
N MET A 153 13.53 -10.78 3.67
CA MET A 153 13.35 -10.97 2.23
C MET A 153 13.18 -9.63 1.49
N TYR A 154 12.49 -8.66 2.08
CA TYR A 154 12.36 -7.31 1.51
C TYR A 154 13.71 -6.56 1.46
N PHE A 155 14.60 -6.79 2.42
CA PHE A 155 15.96 -6.23 2.43
C PHE A 155 16.83 -6.81 1.30
N THR A 156 16.76 -8.13 1.05
CA THR A 156 17.50 -8.77 -0.05
C THR A 156 16.97 -8.40 -1.44
N LEU A 157 15.68 -8.07 -1.56
CA LEU A 157 15.06 -7.69 -2.83
C LEU A 157 15.26 -6.20 -3.18
N ASN A 158 15.53 -5.35 -2.18
CA ASN A 158 15.90 -3.93 -2.37
C ASN A 158 17.42 -3.71 -2.52
N ALA A 159 18.24 -4.74 -2.29
CA ALA A 159 19.70 -4.67 -2.37
C ALA A 159 20.28 -5.22 -3.69
N LEU A 160 19.40 -5.59 -4.64
CA LEU A 160 19.68 -5.92 -6.03
C LEU A 160 19.01 -4.88 -6.93
#